data_AF-A0A2R6K4V4-F1
#
_entry.id   AF-A0A2R6K4V4-F1
#
_cell.length_a   1.000
_cell.length_b   1.000
_cell.length_c   1.000
_cell.angle_alpha   90.00
_cell.angle_beta   90.00
_cell.angle_gamma   90.00
#
_symmetry.space_group_name_H-M   'P 1'
#
loop_
_entity.id
_entity.type
_entity.pdbx_description
1 polymer ?
#
loop_
_entity_poly.entity_id
_entity_poly.type
_entity_poly.pdbx_seq_one_letter_code
_entity_poly.pdbx_strand_id
1 'polypeptide(L)'
;MVTFLAGGTGTPKLLQGASDVFPPAETPVVVNTGDDVEIAGHLVCPDLDTQLFADAGELDTETWWGIADDTTETHEELHAFADAAGLGDGPRYLPAEAQTEGRDIARWRRFSGVAEFMLIGDRDRAVHLTRTGLLDEGRTLTEATAALRDALGVERPIYPMSDDPVASIIHAPDGPQHFQEWWVARGGDPAVDRVEFRGAATAEPTPEVLDALADPVVVGPSNPVTSLGPMLALDGVREALADTPVVAVSPFVEDRVFSGPAGKLMAATGR
;
A
#
# COMPACT_ATOMS: atom_id res chain seq x y z
N MET A 1 -24.15 -5.22 -1.03
CA MET A 1 -23.37 -4.17 -0.35
C MET A 1 -22.64 -3.37 -1.44
N VAL A 2 -21.78 -2.41 -1.12
CA VAL A 2 -20.95 -1.72 -2.14
C VAL A 2 -19.49 -1.83 -1.73
N THR A 3 -18.66 -2.34 -2.63
CA THR A 3 -17.24 -2.57 -2.37
C THR A 3 -16.41 -1.45 -2.95
N PHE A 4 -15.43 -0.95 -2.20
CA PHE A 4 -14.50 0.06 -2.69
C PHE A 4 -13.13 -0.54 -3.00
N LEU A 5 -12.51 -0.10 -4.10
CA LEU A 5 -11.08 -0.33 -4.33
C LEU A 5 -10.27 0.87 -3.80
N ALA A 6 -9.28 0.59 -2.96
CA ALA A 6 -8.41 1.60 -2.36
C ALA A 6 -6.93 1.37 -2.64
N GLY A 7 -6.23 2.46 -2.95
CA GLY A 7 -4.78 2.52 -2.93
C GLY A 7 -4.35 3.99 -2.96
N GLY A 8 -3.29 4.31 -2.22
CA GLY A 8 -2.98 5.68 -1.85
C GLY A 8 -4.09 6.38 -1.07
N THR A 9 -4.15 7.71 -1.19
CA THR A 9 -4.95 8.56 -0.30
C THR A 9 -6.33 8.94 -0.85
N GLY A 10 -6.61 8.63 -2.12
CA GLY A 10 -7.83 9.09 -2.82
C GLY A 10 -9.11 8.44 -2.31
N THR A 11 -9.13 7.09 -2.24
CA THR A 11 -10.28 6.34 -1.74
C THR A 11 -10.57 6.62 -0.25
N PRO A 12 -9.56 6.65 0.66
CA PRO A 12 -9.78 7.06 2.05
C PRO A 12 -10.48 8.42 2.19
N LYS A 13 -10.05 9.43 1.41
CA LYS A 13 -10.70 10.77 1.35
C LYS A 13 -12.17 10.69 0.95
N LEU A 14 -12.48 9.89 -0.07
CA LEU A 14 -13.84 9.73 -0.56
C LEU A 14 -14.73 9.08 0.50
N LEU A 15 -14.26 8.00 1.14
CA LEU A 15 -15.02 7.29 2.17
C LEU A 15 -15.25 8.14 3.42
N GLN A 16 -14.27 8.94 3.84
CA GLN A 16 -14.42 9.88 4.96
C GLN A 16 -15.57 10.86 4.73
N GLY A 17 -15.74 11.34 3.49
CA GLY A 17 -16.82 12.26 3.12
C GLY A 17 -18.17 11.60 2.82
N ALA A 18 -18.24 10.27 2.81
CA ALA A 18 -19.39 9.52 2.30
C ALA A 18 -20.01 8.54 3.31
N SER A 19 -19.63 8.63 4.59
CA SER A 19 -20.11 7.72 5.66
C SER A 19 -21.63 7.71 5.83
N ASP A 20 -22.32 8.82 5.53
CA ASP A 20 -23.78 8.93 5.61
C ASP A 20 -24.51 8.10 4.54
N VAL A 21 -23.82 7.80 3.43
CA VAL A 21 -24.35 7.04 2.28
C VAL A 21 -23.79 5.62 2.25
N PHE A 22 -22.54 5.45 2.70
CA PHE A 22 -21.82 4.19 2.75
C PHE A 22 -21.40 3.89 4.20
N PRO A 23 -22.30 3.31 5.01
CA PRO A 23 -21.99 2.94 6.38
C PRO A 23 -20.75 2.02 6.44
N PRO A 24 -19.79 2.25 7.35
CA PRO A 24 -18.55 1.49 7.40
C PRO A 24 -18.74 -0.04 7.43
N ALA A 25 -19.60 -0.53 8.32
CA ALA A 25 -19.87 -1.96 8.49
C ALA A 25 -20.44 -2.66 7.24
N GLU A 26 -21.03 -1.91 6.30
CA GLU A 26 -21.68 -2.44 5.08
C GLU A 26 -20.89 -2.14 3.80
N THR A 27 -19.69 -1.56 3.92
CA THR A 27 -18.94 -1.05 2.78
C THR A 27 -17.49 -1.57 2.83
N PRO A 28 -17.27 -2.83 2.42
CA PRO A 28 -15.95 -3.44 2.41
C PRO A 28 -14.99 -2.69 1.48
N VAL A 29 -13.69 -2.75 1.80
CA VAL A 29 -12.63 -2.16 0.99
C VAL A 29 -11.60 -3.21 0.66
N VAL A 30 -11.30 -3.36 -0.64
CA VAL A 30 -10.17 -4.13 -1.14
C VAL A 30 -9.01 -3.16 -1.38
N VAL A 31 -7.88 -3.42 -0.75
CA VAL A 31 -6.75 -2.49 -0.63
C VAL A 31 -5.52 -3.01 -1.36
N ASN A 32 -4.83 -2.11 -2.06
CA ASN A 32 -3.61 -2.41 -2.79
C ASN A 32 -2.51 -2.88 -1.82
N THR A 33 -1.78 -3.93 -2.22
CA THR A 33 -0.58 -4.41 -1.51
C THR A 33 0.67 -4.38 -2.40
N GLY A 34 0.56 -3.81 -3.61
CA GLY A 34 1.69 -3.63 -4.53
C GLY A 34 2.77 -2.70 -3.99
N ASP A 35 2.42 -1.84 -3.04
CA ASP A 35 3.28 -0.81 -2.47
C ASP A 35 3.88 -1.20 -1.12
N ASP A 36 3.56 -2.41 -0.63
CA ASP A 36 4.09 -2.99 0.60
C ASP A 36 5.60 -3.16 0.54
N VAL A 37 6.30 -2.98 1.66
CA VAL A 37 7.75 -3.19 1.77
C VAL A 37 8.11 -3.88 3.07
N GLU A 38 9.22 -4.61 3.10
CA GLU A 38 9.84 -5.05 4.35
C GLU A 38 11.01 -4.11 4.69
N ILE A 39 10.96 -3.44 5.83
CA ILE A 39 12.03 -2.58 6.35
C ILE A 39 12.48 -3.16 7.69
N ALA A 40 13.78 -3.45 7.83
CA ALA A 40 14.35 -4.04 9.04
C ALA A 40 13.70 -5.39 9.46
N GLY A 41 13.11 -6.12 8.51
CA GLY A 41 12.37 -7.37 8.79
C GLY A 41 10.91 -7.17 9.20
N HIS A 42 10.40 -5.92 9.18
CA HIS A 42 9.00 -5.60 9.48
C HIS A 42 8.25 -5.24 8.20
N LEU A 43 7.09 -5.86 8.00
CA LEU A 43 6.22 -5.60 6.87
C LEU A 43 5.42 -4.32 7.09
N VAL A 44 5.65 -3.34 6.22
CA VAL A 44 4.96 -2.06 6.12
C VAL A 44 3.96 -2.16 4.96
N CYS A 45 2.69 -1.84 5.21
CA CYS A 45 1.62 -1.97 4.22
C CYS A 45 0.88 -0.63 4.06
N PRO A 46 1.48 0.36 3.38
CA PRO A 46 1.07 1.77 3.49
C PRO A 46 -0.40 2.03 3.17
N ASP A 47 -0.95 1.35 2.17
CA ASP A 47 -2.34 1.54 1.76
C ASP A 47 -3.33 0.89 2.74
N LEU A 48 -2.98 -0.29 3.30
CA LEU A 48 -3.76 -0.93 4.37
C LEU A 48 -3.74 -0.08 5.64
N ASP A 49 -2.56 0.38 6.02
CA ASP A 49 -2.34 1.20 7.22
C ASP A 49 -3.09 2.52 7.11
N THR A 50 -3.03 3.19 5.95
CA THR A 50 -3.80 4.41 5.68
C THR A 50 -5.30 4.18 5.84
N GLN A 51 -5.85 3.08 5.30
CA GLN A 51 -7.27 2.78 5.44
C GLN A 51 -7.67 2.44 6.88
N LEU A 52 -6.84 1.65 7.58
CA LEU A 52 -7.03 1.30 8.99
C LEU A 52 -7.06 2.56 9.87
N PHE A 53 -6.07 3.44 9.72
CA PHE A 53 -5.98 4.67 10.52
C PHE A 53 -7.10 5.65 10.16
N ALA A 54 -7.51 5.71 8.88
CA ALA A 54 -8.61 6.57 8.45
C ALA A 54 -9.93 6.18 9.13
N ASP A 55 -10.28 4.89 9.10
CA ASP A 55 -11.52 4.41 9.71
C ASP A 55 -11.44 4.36 11.25
N ALA A 56 -10.24 4.26 11.83
CA ALA A 56 -10.04 4.38 13.28
C ALA A 56 -10.15 5.83 13.78
N GLY A 57 -10.11 6.82 12.87
CA GLY A 57 -10.03 8.24 13.23
C GLY A 57 -8.67 8.65 13.77
N GLU A 58 -7.61 7.89 13.47
CA GLU A 58 -6.23 8.10 13.93
C GLU A 58 -5.28 8.59 12.84
N LEU A 59 -5.70 8.60 11.57
CA LEU A 59 -4.86 9.04 10.44
C LEU A 59 -4.41 10.50 10.58
N ASP A 60 -3.15 10.77 10.28
CA ASP A 60 -2.70 12.15 10.02
C ASP A 60 -3.34 12.67 8.72
N THR A 61 -4.29 13.60 8.86
CA THR A 61 -5.03 14.18 7.72
C THR A 61 -4.32 15.38 7.06
N GLU A 62 -3.19 15.84 7.61
CA GLU A 62 -2.32 16.80 6.94
C GLU A 62 -1.53 16.12 5.82
N THR A 63 -0.91 14.99 6.14
CA THR A 63 -0.07 14.23 5.22
C THR A 63 -0.82 13.12 4.47
N TRP A 64 -1.91 12.60 5.06
CA TRP A 64 -2.71 11.45 4.61
C TRP A 64 -1.97 10.10 4.66
N TRP A 65 -0.99 9.96 5.54
CA TRP A 65 -0.32 8.71 5.86
C TRP A 65 0.21 8.78 7.31
N GLY A 66 0.40 7.62 7.94
CA GLY A 66 0.82 7.56 9.34
C GLY A 66 -0.25 8.02 10.33
N ILE A 67 0.11 8.02 11.62
CA ILE A 67 -0.80 8.31 12.72
C ILE A 67 -0.66 9.77 13.17
N ALA A 68 -1.78 10.45 13.39
CA ALA A 68 -1.81 11.83 13.88
C ALA A 68 -1.12 11.95 15.25
N ASP A 69 -0.27 12.97 15.41
CA ASP A 69 0.52 13.25 16.61
C ASP A 69 1.49 12.11 17.00
N ASP A 70 1.91 11.24 16.06
CA ASP A 70 2.84 10.16 16.37
C ASP A 70 4.25 10.70 16.67
N THR A 71 4.94 10.04 17.60
CA THR A 71 6.34 10.36 17.89
C THR A 71 7.24 9.65 16.89
N THR A 72 8.43 10.21 16.67
CA THR A 72 9.40 9.73 15.66
C THR A 72 10.75 9.40 16.28
N GLU A 73 10.79 9.12 17.59
CA GLU A 73 12.05 8.96 18.35
C GLU A 73 12.89 7.82 17.77
N THR A 74 12.28 6.66 17.48
CA THR A 74 13.01 5.54 16.89
C THR A 74 13.58 5.90 15.53
N HIS A 75 12.80 6.61 14.70
CA HIS A 75 13.24 7.02 13.37
C HIS A 75 14.42 7.99 13.44
N GLU A 76 14.32 9.02 14.30
CA GLU A 76 15.37 10.01 14.52
C GLU A 76 16.66 9.38 15.04
N GLU A 77 16.56 8.46 15.99
CA GLU A 77 17.72 7.73 16.52
C GLU A 77 18.37 6.83 15.46
N LEU A 78 17.60 6.19 14.56
CA LEU A 78 18.16 5.41 13.45
C LEU A 78 19.02 6.28 12.51
N HIS A 79 18.59 7.51 12.24
CA HIS A 79 19.39 8.48 11.47
C HIS A 79 20.61 8.96 12.25
N ALA A 80 20.47 9.26 13.55
CA ALA A 80 21.60 9.65 14.39
C ALA A 80 22.69 8.56 14.48
N PHE A 81 22.30 7.29 14.60
CA PHE A 81 23.22 6.15 14.55
C PHE A 81 23.90 6.02 13.18
N ALA A 82 23.15 6.21 12.09
CA ALA A 82 23.71 6.15 10.74
C ALA A 82 24.78 7.24 10.55
N ASP A 83 24.47 8.48 10.92
CA ASP A 83 25.41 9.61 10.86
C ASP A 83 26.66 9.37 11.69
N ALA A 84 26.50 8.94 12.95
CA ALA A 84 27.61 8.65 13.85
C ALA A 84 28.51 7.51 13.32
N ALA A 85 27.93 6.54 12.61
CA ALA A 85 28.64 5.42 12.00
C ALA A 85 29.18 5.74 10.58
N GLY A 86 28.91 6.92 10.02
CA GLY A 86 29.27 7.26 8.64
C GLY A 86 28.53 6.43 7.58
N LEU A 87 27.32 5.96 7.92
CA LEU A 87 26.42 5.26 7.03
C LEU A 87 25.56 6.31 6.29
N GLY A 88 25.56 6.30 4.95
CA GLY A 88 24.71 7.21 4.17
C GLY A 88 23.20 7.01 4.39
N ASP A 89 22.40 7.96 3.94
CA ASP A 89 20.95 7.91 3.97
C ASP A 89 20.36 7.17 2.76
N GLY A 90 19.04 7.07 2.72
CA GLY A 90 18.29 6.60 1.57
C GLY A 90 18.00 5.09 1.55
N PRO A 91 17.30 4.64 0.49
CA PRO A 91 16.83 3.27 0.38
C PRO A 91 18.00 2.30 0.22
N ARG A 92 18.00 1.27 1.05
CA ARG A 92 19.08 0.28 1.14
C ARG A 92 18.51 -1.12 0.94
N TYR A 93 18.49 -1.60 -0.30
CA TYR A 93 18.09 -2.98 -0.58
C TYR A 93 18.97 -3.98 0.16
N LEU A 94 18.34 -5.05 0.66
CA LEU A 94 19.09 -6.27 0.98
C LEU A 94 19.66 -6.90 -0.29
N PRO A 95 20.73 -7.72 -0.19
CA PRO A 95 21.31 -8.44 -1.34
C PRO A 95 20.28 -9.21 -2.17
N ALA A 96 20.59 -9.47 -3.44
CA ALA A 96 19.65 -10.05 -4.40
C ALA A 96 19.11 -11.42 -3.93
N GLU A 97 19.93 -12.25 -3.30
CA GLU A 97 19.55 -13.53 -2.70
C GLU A 97 18.54 -13.34 -1.57
N ALA A 98 18.75 -12.33 -0.72
CA ALA A 98 17.85 -12.04 0.39
C ALA A 98 16.49 -11.54 -0.11
N GLN A 99 16.40 -10.91 -1.29
CA GLN A 99 15.12 -10.43 -1.83
C GLN A 99 14.07 -11.53 -2.05
N THR A 100 14.48 -12.80 -2.12
CA THR A 100 13.56 -13.94 -2.30
C THR A 100 13.55 -14.95 -1.16
N GLU A 101 14.41 -14.75 -0.15
CA GLU A 101 14.47 -15.56 1.06
C GLU A 101 13.53 -15.02 2.16
N GLY A 102 13.28 -15.83 3.18
CA GLY A 102 12.48 -15.41 4.34
C GLY A 102 10.98 -15.49 4.07
N ARG A 103 10.25 -14.42 4.39
CA ARG A 103 8.80 -14.36 4.20
C ARG A 103 8.44 -14.21 2.73
N ASP A 104 7.57 -15.10 2.24
CA ASP A 104 7.10 -15.06 0.86
C ASP A 104 6.40 -13.74 0.53
N ILE A 105 5.58 -13.20 1.44
CA ILE A 105 4.89 -11.91 1.27
C ILE A 105 5.87 -10.73 1.10
N ALA A 106 7.13 -10.84 1.55
CA ALA A 106 8.12 -9.75 1.48
C ALA A 106 8.99 -9.78 0.21
N ARG A 107 8.74 -10.70 -0.72
CA ARG A 107 9.61 -10.89 -1.89
C ARG A 107 9.76 -9.62 -2.74
N TRP A 108 11.00 -9.37 -3.17
CA TRP A 108 11.44 -8.28 -4.08
C TRP A 108 11.37 -6.85 -3.53
N ARG A 109 11.08 -6.68 -2.25
CA ARG A 109 10.84 -5.37 -1.61
C ARG A 109 11.42 -5.26 -0.21
N ARG A 110 12.61 -5.83 -0.01
CA ARG A 110 13.28 -5.91 1.31
C ARG A 110 14.39 -4.87 1.44
N PHE A 111 14.32 -4.07 2.49
CA PHE A 111 15.23 -2.98 2.78
C PHE A 111 15.82 -3.10 4.19
N SER A 112 17.04 -2.59 4.35
CA SER A 112 17.66 -2.35 5.64
C SER A 112 16.91 -1.26 6.41
N GLY A 113 16.92 -1.33 7.75
CA GLY A 113 16.42 -0.28 8.63
C GLY A 113 17.44 0.83 8.96
N VAL A 114 18.63 0.81 8.36
CA VAL A 114 19.62 1.88 8.56
C VAL A 114 19.11 3.14 7.88
N ALA A 115 18.94 4.23 8.64
CA ALA A 115 18.44 5.52 8.14
C ALA A 115 17.20 5.33 7.25
N GLU A 116 16.12 4.78 7.84
CA GLU A 116 14.89 4.45 7.14
C GLU A 116 14.47 5.60 6.20
N PHE A 117 14.27 5.27 4.93
CA PHE A 117 13.91 6.27 3.91
C PHE A 117 12.42 6.64 3.96
N MET A 118 11.62 5.88 4.72
CA MET A 118 10.23 6.18 5.04
C MET A 118 10.17 6.64 6.49
N LEU A 119 9.45 7.74 6.77
CA LEU A 119 9.17 8.16 8.13
C LEU A 119 8.18 7.18 8.75
N ILE A 120 8.63 6.43 9.76
CA ILE A 120 7.81 5.48 10.50
C ILE A 120 7.73 5.94 11.95
N GLY A 121 6.55 6.37 12.35
CA GLY A 121 6.27 6.79 13.73
C GLY A 121 6.30 5.61 14.71
N ASP A 122 6.39 5.90 16.01
CA ASP A 122 6.56 4.87 17.03
C ASP A 122 5.28 4.03 17.22
N ARG A 123 4.08 4.63 17.12
CA ARG A 123 2.82 3.88 17.12
C ARG A 123 2.60 3.15 15.80
N ASP A 124 2.93 3.78 14.69
CA ASP A 124 2.88 3.15 13.36
C ASP A 124 3.77 1.89 13.31
N ARG A 125 4.99 1.97 13.88
CA ARG A 125 5.89 0.83 14.05
C ARG A 125 5.28 -0.31 14.86
N ALA A 126 4.45 -0.02 15.86
CA ALA A 126 3.78 -1.06 16.64
C ALA A 126 2.83 -1.89 15.75
N VAL A 127 2.13 -1.25 14.81
CA VAL A 127 1.27 -1.93 13.82
C VAL A 127 2.11 -2.85 12.93
N HIS A 128 3.24 -2.37 12.41
CA HIS A 128 4.16 -3.17 11.61
C HIS A 128 4.71 -4.39 12.37
N LEU A 129 5.11 -4.19 13.63
CA LEU A 129 5.60 -5.26 14.51
C LEU A 129 4.52 -6.31 14.77
N THR A 130 3.31 -5.88 15.11
CA THR A 130 2.18 -6.80 15.36
C THR A 130 1.81 -7.57 14.10
N ARG A 131 1.65 -6.91 12.94
CA ARG A 131 1.41 -7.57 11.65
C ARG A 131 2.48 -8.63 11.36
N THR A 132 3.74 -8.23 11.47
CA THR A 132 4.89 -9.09 11.20
C THR A 132 4.92 -10.31 12.13
N GLY A 133 4.65 -10.11 13.42
CA GLY A 133 4.56 -11.20 14.41
C GLY A 133 3.44 -12.18 14.08
N LEU A 134 2.25 -11.70 13.70
CA LEU A 134 1.14 -12.56 13.29
C LEU A 134 1.48 -13.39 12.04
N LEU A 135 2.17 -12.79 11.07
CA LEU A 135 2.67 -13.51 9.89
C LEU A 135 3.71 -14.59 10.29
N ASP A 136 4.59 -14.32 11.26
CA ASP A 136 5.53 -15.33 11.80
C ASP A 136 4.81 -16.48 12.53
N GLU A 137 3.66 -16.19 13.14
CA GLU A 137 2.79 -17.21 13.75
C GLU A 137 2.03 -18.06 12.70
N GLY A 138 2.22 -17.77 11.41
CA GLY A 138 1.61 -18.50 10.30
C GLY A 138 0.24 -17.98 9.86
N ARG A 139 -0.15 -16.79 10.32
CA ARG A 139 -1.36 -16.12 9.81
C ARG A 139 -1.13 -15.52 8.43
N THR A 140 -2.21 -15.32 7.67
CA THR A 140 -2.15 -14.60 6.39
C THR A 140 -2.20 -13.08 6.59
N LEU A 141 -1.95 -12.30 5.53
CA LEU A 141 -2.06 -10.84 5.60
C LEU A 141 -3.51 -10.41 5.84
N THR A 142 -4.47 -11.13 5.29
CA THR A 142 -5.91 -10.96 5.53
C THR A 142 -6.26 -11.14 7.00
N GLU A 143 -5.78 -12.24 7.61
CA GLU A 143 -6.00 -12.50 9.04
C GLU A 143 -5.31 -11.49 9.95
N ALA A 144 -4.08 -11.08 9.61
CA ALA A 144 -3.34 -10.06 10.35
C ALA A 144 -4.04 -8.69 10.26
N THR A 145 -4.53 -8.33 9.06
CA THR A 145 -5.30 -7.10 8.84
C THR A 145 -6.60 -7.10 9.64
N ALA A 146 -7.33 -8.22 9.65
CA ALA A 146 -8.53 -8.37 10.46
C ALA A 146 -8.25 -8.21 11.97
N ALA A 147 -7.15 -8.77 12.48
CA ALA A 147 -6.77 -8.63 13.88
C ALA A 147 -6.42 -7.17 14.25
N LEU A 148 -5.69 -6.46 13.39
CA LEU A 148 -5.36 -5.04 13.59
C LEU A 148 -6.62 -4.17 13.53
N ARG A 149 -7.49 -4.41 12.54
CA ARG A 149 -8.80 -3.76 12.40
C ARG A 149 -9.60 -3.89 13.70
N ASP A 150 -9.73 -5.12 14.22
CA ASP A 150 -10.51 -5.38 15.44
C ASP A 150 -9.89 -4.68 16.66
N ALA A 151 -8.55 -4.65 16.76
CA ALA A 151 -7.84 -3.97 17.83
C ALA A 151 -8.03 -2.43 17.79
N LEU A 152 -8.15 -1.86 16.60
CA LEU A 152 -8.42 -0.43 16.38
C LEU A 152 -9.91 -0.07 16.49
N GLY A 153 -10.79 -1.06 16.68
CA GLY A 153 -12.24 -0.83 16.74
C GLY A 153 -12.85 -0.42 15.40
N VAL A 154 -12.21 -0.77 14.28
CA VAL A 154 -12.68 -0.44 12.94
C VAL A 154 -13.79 -1.41 12.52
N GLU A 155 -14.97 -0.89 12.22
CA GLU A 155 -16.13 -1.72 11.81
C GLU A 155 -16.07 -2.15 10.34
N ARG A 156 -15.35 -1.39 9.51
CA ARG A 156 -15.28 -1.62 8.07
C ARG A 156 -14.50 -2.90 7.75
N PRO A 157 -15.04 -3.84 6.95
CA PRO A 157 -14.23 -4.92 6.42
C PRO A 157 -13.14 -4.37 5.48
N ILE A 158 -11.89 -4.67 5.79
CA ILE A 158 -10.72 -4.24 5.02
C ILE A 158 -9.95 -5.49 4.63
N TYR A 159 -9.73 -5.68 3.32
CA TYR A 159 -9.06 -6.84 2.76
C TYR A 159 -7.83 -6.40 1.95
N PRO A 160 -6.65 -7.02 2.14
CA PRO A 160 -5.59 -6.91 1.14
C PRO A 160 -6.09 -7.48 -0.18
N MET A 161 -5.63 -6.95 -1.31
CA MET A 161 -6.01 -7.49 -2.64
C MET A 161 -5.58 -8.95 -2.82
N SER A 162 -4.60 -9.42 -2.05
CA SER A 162 -4.08 -10.78 -2.05
C SER A 162 -3.22 -11.03 -0.80
N ASP A 163 -3.12 -12.30 -0.40
CA ASP A 163 -2.13 -12.79 0.57
C ASP A 163 -0.79 -13.16 -0.08
N ASP A 164 -0.67 -13.01 -1.40
CA ASP A 164 0.55 -13.29 -2.17
C ASP A 164 1.39 -12.01 -2.39
N PRO A 165 2.72 -12.16 -2.56
CA PRO A 165 3.59 -11.03 -2.86
C PRO A 165 3.33 -10.46 -4.26
N VAL A 166 2.90 -9.20 -4.31
CA VAL A 166 2.94 -8.36 -5.52
C VAL A 166 3.75 -7.11 -5.24
N ALA A 167 4.72 -6.77 -6.08
CA ALA A 167 5.59 -5.60 -5.89
C ALA A 167 5.52 -4.66 -7.11
N SER A 168 5.21 -3.39 -6.86
CA SER A 168 5.23 -2.31 -7.85
C SER A 168 6.69 -1.90 -8.13
N ILE A 169 7.22 -2.33 -9.28
CA ILE A 169 8.60 -2.01 -9.71
C ILE A 169 8.56 -0.99 -10.84
N ILE A 170 9.22 0.15 -10.60
CA ILE A 170 9.46 1.21 -11.58
C ILE A 170 10.77 0.93 -12.30
N HIS A 171 10.72 0.73 -13.60
CA HIS A 171 11.92 0.63 -14.43
C HIS A 171 12.29 2.04 -14.91
N ALA A 172 13.50 2.46 -14.57
CA ALA A 172 14.07 3.74 -14.95
C ALA A 172 15.44 3.53 -15.64
N PRO A 173 16.00 4.57 -16.31
CA PRO A 173 17.28 4.45 -16.99
C PRO A 173 18.46 4.03 -16.10
N ASP A 174 18.39 4.32 -14.80
CA ASP A 174 19.38 3.95 -13.79
C ASP A 174 19.13 2.58 -13.15
N GLY A 175 18.04 1.90 -13.52
CA GLY A 175 17.72 0.55 -13.10
C GLY A 175 16.29 0.38 -12.57
N PRO A 176 15.87 -0.86 -12.27
CA PRO A 176 14.61 -1.12 -11.60
C PRO A 176 14.70 -0.74 -10.11
N GLN A 177 13.65 -0.10 -9.61
CA GLN A 177 13.50 0.32 -8.22
C GLN A 177 12.05 0.12 -7.77
N HIS A 178 11.84 -0.09 -6.48
CA HIS A 178 10.51 -0.24 -5.90
C HIS A 178 9.79 1.10 -5.92
N PHE A 179 8.46 1.10 -6.01
CA PHE A 179 7.67 2.31 -6.03
C PHE A 179 7.96 3.24 -4.84
N GLN A 180 8.11 2.68 -3.63
CA GLN A 180 8.45 3.46 -2.43
C GLN A 180 9.80 4.18 -2.53
N GLU A 181 10.85 3.55 -3.10
CA GLU A 181 12.10 4.26 -3.35
C GLU A 181 11.89 5.37 -4.39
N TRP A 182 11.24 5.04 -5.52
CA TRP A 182 11.06 5.99 -6.62
C TRP A 182 10.27 7.22 -6.17
N TRP A 183 9.22 7.02 -5.37
CA TRP A 183 8.32 8.08 -4.94
C TRP A 183 8.79 8.77 -3.66
N VAL A 184 9.00 8.02 -2.57
CA VAL A 184 9.29 8.59 -1.25
C VAL A 184 10.72 9.09 -1.17
N ALA A 185 11.69 8.26 -1.54
CA ALA A 185 13.10 8.65 -1.42
C ALA A 185 13.56 9.60 -2.54
N ARG A 186 13.00 9.45 -3.75
CA ARG A 186 13.45 10.18 -4.95
C ARG A 186 12.45 11.19 -5.49
N GLY A 187 11.36 11.47 -4.76
CA GLY A 187 10.36 12.48 -5.13
C GLY A 187 9.60 12.21 -6.43
N GLY A 188 9.70 10.99 -6.97
CA GLY A 188 9.22 10.67 -8.31
C GLY A 188 10.00 11.37 -9.42
N ASP A 189 11.22 11.87 -9.18
CA ASP A 189 12.04 12.57 -10.16
C ASP A 189 12.58 11.69 -11.29
N PRO A 190 13.04 10.44 -11.05
CA PRO A 190 13.56 9.59 -12.12
C PRO A 190 12.55 9.38 -13.24
N ALA A 191 13.03 9.29 -14.49
CA ALA A 191 12.19 8.96 -15.63
C ALA A 191 11.61 7.55 -15.48
N VAL A 192 10.45 7.31 -16.06
CA VAL A 192 9.76 6.01 -16.00
C VAL A 192 9.73 5.43 -17.42
N ASP A 193 10.39 4.29 -17.61
CA ASP A 193 10.38 3.54 -18.87
C ASP A 193 9.21 2.56 -18.93
N ARG A 194 8.94 1.87 -17.81
CA ARG A 194 7.78 0.99 -17.64
C ARG A 194 7.49 0.74 -16.15
N VAL A 195 6.28 0.28 -15.88
CA VAL A 195 5.86 -0.22 -14.55
C VAL A 195 5.63 -1.73 -14.65
N GLU A 196 6.21 -2.49 -13.72
CA GLU A 196 6.06 -3.95 -13.59
C GLU A 196 5.36 -4.26 -12.26
N PHE A 197 4.37 -5.15 -12.26
CA PHE A 197 3.77 -5.71 -11.06
C PHE A 197 4.32 -7.11 -10.83
N ARG A 198 5.49 -7.17 -10.19
CA ARG A 198 6.23 -8.42 -10.03
C ARG A 198 5.49 -9.34 -9.07
N GLY A 199 5.31 -10.60 -9.46
CA GLY A 199 4.55 -11.61 -8.69
C GLY A 199 3.06 -11.69 -9.05
N ALA A 200 2.49 -10.68 -9.72
CA ALA A 200 1.06 -10.63 -10.02
C ALA A 200 0.56 -11.81 -10.89
N ALA A 201 1.43 -12.37 -11.75
CA ALA A 201 1.08 -13.49 -12.63
C ALA A 201 0.78 -14.81 -11.88
N THR A 202 1.14 -14.89 -10.60
CA THR A 202 0.90 -16.07 -9.75
C THR A 202 0.13 -15.74 -8.48
N ALA A 203 -0.16 -14.45 -8.24
CA ALA A 203 -0.90 -14.00 -7.08
C ALA A 203 -2.40 -14.19 -7.32
N GLU A 204 -3.12 -14.61 -6.28
CA GLU A 204 -4.58 -14.80 -6.34
C GLU A 204 -5.29 -13.90 -5.31
N PRO A 205 -6.45 -13.31 -5.67
CA PRO A 205 -7.29 -12.67 -4.65
C PRO A 205 -7.82 -13.72 -3.68
N THR A 206 -7.96 -13.34 -2.41
CA THR A 206 -8.52 -14.26 -1.41
C THR A 206 -10.02 -14.50 -1.65
N PRO A 207 -10.62 -15.57 -1.09
CA PRO A 207 -12.07 -15.77 -1.14
C PRO A 207 -12.86 -14.56 -0.62
N GLU A 208 -12.39 -13.89 0.44
CA GLU A 208 -13.01 -12.69 0.99
C GLU A 208 -13.02 -11.53 -0.01
N VAL A 209 -11.94 -11.38 -0.79
CA VAL A 209 -11.86 -10.39 -1.87
C VAL A 209 -12.84 -10.73 -2.98
N LEU A 210 -12.89 -11.98 -3.43
CA LEU A 210 -13.81 -12.40 -4.49
C LEU A 210 -15.28 -12.24 -4.07
N ASP A 211 -15.62 -12.60 -2.83
CA ASP A 211 -16.95 -12.42 -2.26
C ASP A 211 -17.33 -10.93 -2.20
N ALA A 212 -16.39 -10.05 -1.82
CA ALA A 212 -16.62 -8.61 -1.83
C ALA A 212 -16.81 -8.05 -3.25
N LEU A 213 -16.06 -8.53 -4.24
CA LEU A 213 -16.13 -8.05 -5.63
C LEU A 213 -17.36 -8.58 -6.41
N ALA A 214 -18.13 -9.51 -5.83
CA ALA A 214 -19.42 -9.93 -6.38
C ALA A 214 -20.52 -8.85 -6.21
N ASP A 215 -20.33 -7.89 -5.31
CA ASP A 215 -21.21 -6.73 -5.10
C ASP A 215 -20.73 -5.50 -5.90
N PRO A 216 -21.62 -4.56 -6.28
CA PRO A 216 -21.25 -3.35 -7.04
C PRO A 216 -20.00 -2.66 -6.50
N VAL A 217 -19.09 -2.29 -7.41
CA VAL A 217 -17.77 -1.76 -7.06
C VAL A 217 -17.66 -0.28 -7.36
N VAL A 218 -17.11 0.47 -6.41
CA VAL A 218 -16.66 1.85 -6.59
C VAL A 218 -15.13 1.88 -6.60
N VAL A 219 -14.58 2.40 -7.69
CA VAL A 219 -13.16 2.69 -7.80
C VAL A 219 -12.95 4.15 -7.41
N GLY A 220 -12.29 4.38 -6.27
CA GLY A 220 -12.02 5.74 -5.80
C GLY A 220 -11.03 6.50 -6.68
N PRO A 221 -10.83 7.81 -6.43
CA PRO A 221 -9.97 8.69 -7.23
C PRO A 221 -8.48 8.46 -6.94
N SER A 222 -8.04 7.22 -7.16
CA SER A 222 -6.70 6.72 -6.87
C SER A 222 -5.85 6.64 -8.15
N ASN A 223 -4.54 6.44 -8.01
CA ASN A 223 -3.65 6.37 -9.17
C ASN A 223 -3.99 5.12 -10.02
N PRO A 224 -4.38 5.27 -11.30
CA PRO A 224 -4.79 4.15 -12.12
C PRO A 224 -3.63 3.21 -12.49
N VAL A 225 -2.39 3.66 -12.32
CA VAL A 225 -1.19 2.86 -12.61
C VAL A 225 -0.74 2.09 -11.38
N THR A 226 -0.34 2.74 -10.29
CA THR A 226 0.28 2.02 -9.15
C THR A 226 -0.67 1.70 -8.01
N SER A 227 -1.83 2.36 -7.90
CA SER A 227 -2.82 2.01 -6.88
C SER A 227 -3.80 0.95 -7.39
N LEU A 228 -4.30 1.07 -8.63
CA LEU A 228 -5.23 0.10 -9.22
C LEU A 228 -4.54 -0.96 -10.08
N GLY A 229 -3.41 -0.61 -10.71
CA GLY A 229 -2.73 -1.53 -11.62
C GLY A 229 -2.29 -2.85 -10.97
N PRO A 230 -1.75 -2.87 -9.73
CA PRO A 230 -1.43 -4.12 -9.06
C PRO A 230 -2.66 -5.02 -8.88
N MET A 231 -3.80 -4.47 -8.45
CA MET A 231 -5.06 -5.23 -8.32
C MET A 231 -5.53 -5.79 -9.67
N LEU A 232 -5.54 -4.95 -10.72
CA LEU A 232 -5.99 -5.33 -12.06
C LEU A 232 -5.03 -6.31 -12.77
N ALA A 233 -3.82 -6.48 -12.23
CA ALA A 233 -2.85 -7.46 -12.70
C ALA A 233 -3.18 -8.89 -12.21
N LEU A 234 -4.04 -9.05 -11.20
CA LEU A 234 -4.58 -10.34 -10.77
C LEU A 234 -5.77 -10.70 -11.65
N ASP A 235 -5.69 -11.87 -12.30
CA ASP A 235 -6.74 -12.31 -13.23
C ASP A 235 -8.10 -12.46 -12.52
N GLY A 236 -8.13 -13.02 -11.31
CA GLY A 236 -9.37 -13.16 -10.53
C GLY A 236 -10.05 -11.84 -10.17
N VAL A 237 -9.28 -10.77 -9.88
CA VAL A 237 -9.84 -9.43 -9.64
C VAL A 237 -10.42 -8.87 -10.94
N ARG A 238 -9.69 -9.00 -12.06
CA ARG A 238 -10.16 -8.50 -13.36
C ARG A 238 -11.43 -9.20 -13.81
N GLU A 239 -11.51 -10.52 -13.64
CA GLU A 239 -12.70 -11.32 -13.95
C GLU A 239 -13.89 -10.89 -13.10
N ALA A 240 -13.71 -10.77 -11.78
CA ALA A 240 -14.78 -10.33 -10.88
C ALA A 240 -15.32 -8.93 -11.25
N LEU A 241 -14.43 -7.98 -11.58
CA LEU A 241 -14.83 -6.64 -11.99
C LEU A 241 -15.54 -6.60 -13.35
N ALA A 242 -15.29 -7.56 -14.24
CA ALA A 242 -15.97 -7.65 -15.53
C ALA A 242 -17.43 -8.12 -15.40
N ASP A 243 -17.73 -8.88 -14.35
CA ASP A 243 -19.05 -9.47 -14.10
C ASP A 243 -19.95 -8.62 -13.19
N THR A 244 -19.41 -7.53 -12.61
CA THR A 244 -20.07 -6.69 -11.63
C THR A 244 -20.21 -5.24 -12.12
N PRO A 245 -21.26 -4.48 -11.74
CA PRO A 245 -21.33 -3.05 -12.02
C PRO A 245 -20.18 -2.28 -11.36
N VAL A 246 -19.40 -1.53 -12.15
CA VAL A 246 -18.27 -0.71 -11.68
C VAL A 246 -18.52 0.78 -11.94
N VAL A 247 -18.36 1.60 -10.91
CA VAL A 247 -18.35 3.07 -11.00
C VAL A 247 -16.96 3.57 -10.65
N ALA A 248 -16.32 4.33 -11.54
CA ALA A 248 -15.01 4.92 -11.29
C ALA A 248 -15.12 6.43 -11.06
N VAL A 249 -14.44 6.93 -10.03
CA VAL A 249 -14.26 8.35 -9.77
C VAL A 249 -12.91 8.76 -10.34
N SER A 250 -12.91 9.75 -11.24
CA SER A 250 -11.66 10.24 -11.85
C SER A 250 -10.71 10.83 -10.80
N PRO A 251 -9.42 10.50 -10.82
CA PRO A 251 -8.40 11.19 -10.01
C PRO A 251 -8.00 12.56 -10.59
N PHE A 252 -8.54 12.92 -11.76
CA PHE A 252 -8.30 14.20 -12.43
C PHE A 252 -9.45 15.17 -12.20
N VAL A 253 -9.08 16.42 -11.89
CA VAL A 253 -9.95 17.58 -11.98
C VAL A 253 -9.50 18.36 -13.22
N GLU A 254 -10.31 18.29 -14.27
CA GLU A 254 -9.95 18.81 -15.60
C GLU A 254 -8.64 18.18 -16.11
N ASP A 255 -7.59 18.97 -16.29
CA ASP A 255 -6.27 18.55 -16.79
C ASP A 255 -5.25 18.28 -15.67
N ARG A 256 -5.67 18.37 -14.40
CA ARG A 256 -4.78 18.24 -13.23
C ARG A 256 -5.10 17.01 -12.41
N VAL A 257 -4.06 16.27 -12.06
CA VAL A 257 -4.13 15.21 -11.06
C VAL A 257 -4.36 15.85 -9.70
N PHE A 258 -5.28 15.31 -8.91
CA PHE A 258 -5.57 15.82 -7.57
C PHE A 258 -4.36 15.70 -6.62
N SER A 259 -3.69 14.56 -6.61
CA SER A 259 -2.47 14.33 -5.82
C SER A 259 -1.64 13.15 -6.36
N GLY A 260 -0.33 13.16 -6.08
CA GLY A 260 0.57 12.04 -6.37
C GLY A 260 1.03 11.93 -7.82
N PRO A 261 1.75 10.83 -8.17
CA PRO A 261 2.50 10.72 -9.42
C PRO A 261 1.69 10.27 -10.64
N ALA A 262 0.35 10.22 -10.57
CA ALA A 262 -0.49 9.56 -11.59
C ALA A 262 -0.21 10.07 -13.02
N GLY A 263 -0.07 11.38 -13.22
CA GLY A 263 0.15 11.95 -14.55
C GLY A 263 1.47 11.51 -15.19
N LYS A 264 2.54 11.41 -14.39
CA LYS A 264 3.85 10.94 -14.87
C LYS A 264 3.82 9.44 -15.19
N LEU A 265 3.19 8.64 -14.34
CA LEU A 265 3.09 7.20 -14.53
C LEU A 265 2.16 6.83 -15.70
N MET A 266 1.08 7.58 -15.92
CA MET A 266 0.19 7.40 -17.07
C MET A 266 0.90 7.72 -18.37
N ALA A 267 1.59 8.87 -18.45
CA ALA A 267 2.39 9.24 -19.61
C ALA A 267 3.44 8.17 -19.96
N ALA A 268 4.10 7.60 -18.95
CA ALA A 268 5.09 6.55 -19.13
C ALA A 268 4.50 5.19 -19.57
N THR A 269 3.24 4.92 -19.23
CA THR A 269 2.54 3.69 -19.63
C THR A 269 1.69 3.84 -20.88
N GLY A 270 1.77 5.00 -21.56
CA GLY A 270 1.05 5.29 -22.80
C GLY A 270 -0.46 5.49 -22.61
N ARG A 271 -0.87 5.99 -21.43
CA ARG A 271 -2.27 6.23 -21.06
C ARG A 271 -2.55 7.72 -20.86
#